data_AF-A0A818GZ66-F1
#
_entry.id   AF-A0A818GZ66-F1
#
_cell.length_a   1.000
_cell.length_b   1.000
_cell.length_c   1.000
_cell.angle_alpha   90.00
_cell.angle_beta   90.00
_cell.angle_gamma   90.00
#
_symmetry.space_group_name_H-M   'P 1'
#
loop_
_entity.id
_entity.type
_entity.pdbx_description
1 polymer ?
#
loop_
_entity_poly.entity_id
_entity_poly.type
_entity_poly.pdbx_seq_one_letter_code
_entity_poly.pdbx_strand_id
1 'polypeptide(L)'
;MDYVPALKLNFWPTNMQPFLNRLKNHRPLLYEKIKNTHMHLVPKWSRLTSLSNQEFEFRYSLSEIEVILAENRNMRAKCLNGIARSIYYKYLYRSTELTSYTVKTTALWMCETFEIDEKVSNDELAYKWIDFMCNHLEMGYCPHYFVENLNIWQHHEREDLNKALDILRSKIDLNDRTIPTNDCSRYFDISPLKLLDEEQSDSEEQTIENLSKTFDEDYKEFQRQ
;
A
#
# COMPACT_ATOMS: atom_id res chain seq x y z
N MET A 1 -4.85 -8.38 -15.96
CA MET A 1 -5.77 -7.24 -16.20
C MET A 1 -6.99 -7.60 -15.40
N ASP A 2 -7.13 -6.96 -14.25
CA ASP A 2 -8.03 -7.42 -13.21
C ASP A 2 -9.34 -6.66 -13.23
N TYR A 3 -10.44 -7.39 -13.26
CA TYR A 3 -11.78 -6.82 -13.24
C TYR A 3 -12.36 -7.01 -11.84
N VAL A 4 -12.34 -5.95 -11.04
CA VAL A 4 -12.91 -5.98 -9.68
C VAL A 4 -14.29 -5.33 -9.69
N PRO A 5 -15.37 -6.06 -9.34
CA PRO A 5 -16.68 -5.46 -9.20
C PRO A 5 -16.68 -4.44 -8.06
N ALA A 6 -17.33 -3.30 -8.29
CA ALA A 6 -17.29 -2.17 -7.38
C ALA A 6 -18.67 -1.53 -7.22
N LEU A 7 -19.03 -1.21 -5.98
CA LEU A 7 -20.22 -0.41 -5.67
C LEU A 7 -19.80 1.05 -5.53
N LYS A 8 -20.34 1.91 -6.38
CA LYS A 8 -20.08 3.35 -6.33
C LYS A 8 -20.80 3.99 -5.12
N LEU A 9 -20.05 4.72 -4.32
CA LEU A 9 -20.57 5.50 -3.19
C LEU A 9 -20.83 6.96 -3.62
N ASN A 10 -21.98 7.47 -3.18
CA ASN A 10 -22.40 8.86 -3.41
C ASN A 10 -22.20 9.75 -2.17
N PHE A 11 -21.51 9.26 -1.15
CA PHE A 11 -21.25 9.98 0.09
C PHE A 11 -19.85 9.67 0.61
N TRP A 12 -19.35 10.55 1.50
CA TRP A 12 -18.10 10.35 2.21
C TRP A 12 -18.34 9.75 3.60
N PRO A 13 -17.71 8.61 3.93
CA PRO A 13 -17.73 8.06 5.29
C PRO A 13 -17.19 9.05 6.32
N THR A 14 -17.79 9.04 7.52
CA THR A 14 -17.43 9.97 8.60
C THR A 14 -15.98 9.79 9.06
N ASN A 15 -15.44 8.57 9.04
CA ASN A 15 -14.05 8.28 9.39
C ASN A 15 -13.02 8.82 8.39
N MET A 16 -13.44 9.34 7.23
CA MET A 16 -12.58 10.01 6.24
C MET A 16 -12.63 11.53 6.34
N GLN A 17 -13.46 12.09 7.22
CA GLN A 17 -13.51 13.54 7.45
C GLN A 17 -12.16 14.13 7.88
N PRO A 18 -11.33 13.47 8.73
CA PRO A 18 -10.00 13.96 9.03
C PRO A 18 -9.17 14.19 7.76
N PHE A 19 -9.14 13.23 6.84
CA PHE A 19 -8.45 13.38 5.54
C PHE A 19 -8.96 14.56 4.73
N LEU A 20 -10.28 14.70 4.60
CA LEU A 20 -10.87 15.84 3.89
C LEU A 20 -10.51 17.19 4.53
N ASN A 21 -10.48 17.25 5.86
CA ASN A 21 -10.10 18.45 6.60
C ASN A 21 -8.61 18.80 6.39
N ARG A 22 -7.71 17.80 6.44
CA ARG A 22 -6.29 18.01 6.12
C ARG A 22 -6.13 18.57 4.71
N LEU A 23 -6.81 17.96 3.75
CA LEU A 23 -6.74 18.39 2.36
C LEU A 23 -7.30 19.80 2.15
N LYS A 24 -8.43 20.14 2.79
CA LYS A 24 -9.03 21.48 2.73
C LYS A 24 -8.09 22.55 3.27
N ASN A 25 -7.40 22.27 4.36
CA ASN A 25 -6.52 23.21 5.04
C ASN A 25 -5.20 23.42 4.28
N HIS A 26 -4.60 22.34 3.78
CA HIS A 26 -3.26 22.39 3.17
C HIS A 26 -3.28 22.53 1.64
N ARG A 27 -4.34 22.06 0.97
CA ARG A 27 -4.43 21.99 -0.50
C ARG A 27 -5.87 22.27 -0.99
N PRO A 28 -6.42 23.47 -0.77
CA PRO A 28 -7.84 23.77 -1.02
C PRO A 28 -8.29 23.53 -2.46
N LEU A 29 -7.44 23.80 -3.46
CA LEU A 29 -7.76 23.51 -4.86
C LEU A 29 -7.91 22.01 -5.14
N LEU A 30 -7.07 21.19 -4.50
CA LEU A 30 -7.12 19.74 -4.62
C LEU A 30 -8.33 19.16 -3.86
N TYR A 31 -8.68 19.77 -2.73
CA TYR A 31 -9.91 19.46 -1.99
C TYR A 31 -11.17 19.64 -2.84
N GLU A 32 -11.28 20.75 -3.58
CA GLU A 32 -12.43 20.99 -4.46
C GLU A 32 -12.57 19.92 -5.56
N LYS A 33 -11.44 19.40 -6.06
CA LYS A 33 -11.42 18.28 -7.00
C LYS A 33 -11.84 16.97 -6.32
N ILE A 34 -11.22 16.64 -5.19
CA ILE A 34 -11.40 15.34 -4.51
C ILE A 34 -12.77 15.20 -3.85
N LYS A 35 -13.32 16.26 -3.23
CA LYS A 35 -14.60 16.17 -2.51
C LYS A 35 -15.77 15.70 -3.39
N ASN A 36 -15.68 15.97 -4.69
CA ASN A 36 -16.67 15.62 -5.70
C ASN A 36 -16.34 14.30 -6.43
N THR A 37 -15.20 13.68 -6.13
CA THR A 37 -14.80 12.37 -6.64
C THR A 37 -15.53 11.28 -5.89
N HIS A 38 -15.93 10.23 -6.61
CA HIS A 38 -16.64 9.10 -6.02
C HIS A 38 -15.66 8.11 -5.40
N MET A 39 -16.13 7.39 -4.40
CA MET A 39 -15.44 6.24 -3.83
C MET A 39 -16.15 4.97 -4.22
N HIS A 40 -15.45 3.86 -4.06
CA HIS A 40 -15.98 2.55 -4.35
C HIS A 40 -15.93 1.66 -3.11
N LEU A 41 -16.87 0.72 -2.99
CA LEU A 41 -16.71 -0.45 -2.15
C LEU A 41 -16.37 -1.63 -3.04
N VAL A 42 -15.32 -2.35 -2.68
CA VAL A 42 -14.90 -3.56 -3.37
C VAL A 42 -14.99 -4.75 -2.41
N PRO A 43 -15.45 -5.92 -2.88
CA PRO A 43 -15.48 -7.12 -2.05
C PRO A 43 -14.05 -7.59 -1.77
N LYS A 44 -13.84 -8.10 -0.57
CA LYS A 44 -12.61 -8.74 -0.12
C LYS A 44 -12.99 -9.95 0.72
N TRP A 45 -12.24 -11.04 0.58
CA TRP A 45 -12.40 -12.20 1.44
C TRP A 45 -12.17 -11.82 2.90
N SER A 46 -13.11 -12.18 3.79
CA SER A 46 -12.89 -12.01 5.22
C SER A 46 -11.72 -12.89 5.66
N ARG A 47 -10.83 -12.31 6.46
CA ARG A 47 -9.76 -13.07 7.14
C ARG A 47 -10.22 -13.65 8.48
N LEU A 48 -11.44 -13.33 8.91
CA LEU A 48 -11.96 -13.61 10.25
C LEU A 48 -12.89 -14.83 10.29
N THR A 49 -13.45 -15.25 9.16
CA THR A 49 -14.34 -16.40 9.08
C THR A 49 -13.57 -17.66 8.76
N SER A 50 -13.69 -18.69 9.61
CA SER A 50 -13.25 -20.04 9.31
C SER A 50 -13.82 -20.51 7.98
N LEU A 51 -13.01 -21.29 7.23
CA LEU A 51 -13.23 -21.82 5.86
C LEU A 51 -14.63 -22.36 5.51
N SER A 52 -15.51 -22.57 6.48
CA SER A 52 -16.88 -23.08 6.30
C SER A 52 -17.93 -22.02 5.96
N ASN A 53 -17.70 -20.72 6.22
CA ASN A 53 -18.62 -19.64 5.87
C ASN A 53 -17.88 -18.60 5.02
N GLN A 54 -18.03 -18.68 3.70
CA GLN A 54 -17.49 -17.71 2.75
C GLN A 54 -18.22 -16.37 2.86
N GLU A 55 -17.82 -15.54 3.83
CA GLU A 55 -18.32 -14.17 3.97
C GLU A 55 -17.38 -13.18 3.28
N PHE A 56 -17.98 -12.29 2.50
CA PHE A 56 -17.29 -11.16 1.90
C PHE A 56 -17.39 -9.94 2.82
N GLU A 57 -16.27 -9.30 3.06
CA GLU A 57 -16.21 -7.97 3.63
C GLU A 57 -16.09 -6.94 2.49
N PHE A 58 -16.64 -5.76 2.70
CA PHE A 58 -16.44 -4.64 1.77
C PHE A 58 -15.38 -3.71 2.31
N ARG A 59 -14.38 -3.37 1.48
CA ARG A 59 -13.40 -2.32 1.78
C ARG A 59 -13.65 -1.09 0.92
N TYR A 60 -13.35 0.09 1.47
CA TYR A 60 -13.28 1.31 0.69
C TYR A 60 -12.12 1.22 -0.32
N SER A 61 -12.40 1.55 -1.57
CA SER A 61 -11.42 1.76 -2.62
C SER A 61 -11.46 3.22 -3.06
N LEU A 62 -10.28 3.85 -2.97
CA LEU A 62 -10.07 5.26 -3.28
C LEU A 62 -9.15 5.44 -4.50
N SER A 63 -9.07 4.44 -5.39
CA SER A 63 -8.12 4.43 -6.52
C SER A 63 -8.19 5.68 -7.40
N GLU A 64 -9.38 6.20 -7.69
CA GLU A 64 -9.54 7.44 -8.48
C GLU A 64 -8.94 8.65 -7.75
N ILE A 65 -9.15 8.73 -6.44
CA ILE A 65 -8.62 9.79 -5.58
C ILE A 65 -7.10 9.68 -5.48
N GLU A 66 -6.56 8.47 -5.38
CA GLU A 66 -5.11 8.23 -5.38
C GLU A 66 -4.45 8.69 -6.68
N VAL A 67 -5.10 8.47 -7.84
CA VAL A 67 -4.64 9.00 -9.13
C VAL A 67 -4.63 10.52 -9.11
N ILE A 68 -5.72 11.15 -8.66
CA ILE A 68 -5.80 12.61 -8.54
C ILE A 68 -4.68 13.15 -7.63
N LEU A 69 -4.42 12.50 -6.50
CA LEU A 69 -3.33 12.86 -5.59
C LEU A 69 -1.96 12.71 -6.28
N ALA A 70 -1.74 11.64 -7.04
CA ALA A 70 -0.48 11.39 -7.74
C ALA A 70 -0.22 12.41 -8.86
N GLU A 71 -1.23 12.73 -9.66
CA GLU A 71 -1.13 13.68 -10.77
C GLU A 71 -0.78 15.09 -10.30
N ASN A 72 -1.36 15.51 -9.17
CA ASN A 72 -1.24 16.85 -8.60
C ASN A 72 -0.01 17.02 -7.70
N ARG A 73 0.95 16.09 -7.71
CA ARG A 73 2.24 16.21 -7.01
C ARG A 73 3.29 16.89 -7.88
N ASN A 74 4.26 17.55 -7.25
CA ASN A 74 5.45 18.01 -7.95
C ASN A 74 6.26 16.81 -8.47
N MET A 75 7.17 17.05 -9.42
CA MET A 75 7.95 15.98 -10.06
C MET A 75 8.76 15.16 -9.04
N ARG A 76 9.26 15.83 -7.99
CA ARG A 76 10.12 15.23 -6.98
C ARG A 76 9.36 14.27 -6.05
N ALA A 77 8.12 14.60 -5.72
CA ALA A 77 7.18 13.74 -5.02
C ALA A 77 6.70 12.55 -5.88
N LYS A 78 6.63 12.71 -7.21
CA LYS A 78 6.40 11.57 -8.13
C LYS A 78 7.60 10.62 -8.14
N CYS A 79 8.81 11.18 -8.18
CA CYS A 79 10.05 10.40 -8.04
C CYS A 79 10.11 9.61 -6.72
N LEU A 80 9.67 10.21 -5.60
CA LEU A 80 9.62 9.52 -4.31
C LEU A 80 8.85 8.19 -4.39
N ASN A 81 7.67 8.19 -5.01
CA ASN A 81 6.88 6.97 -5.18
C ASN A 81 7.66 5.88 -5.95
N GLY A 82 8.38 6.28 -7.00
CA GLY A 82 9.22 5.37 -7.79
C GLY A 82 10.40 4.82 -7.00
N ILE A 83 11.08 5.66 -6.23
CA ILE A 83 12.19 5.27 -5.35
C ILE A 83 11.71 4.32 -4.27
N ALA A 84 10.64 4.67 -3.55
CA ALA A 84 10.02 3.85 -2.52
C ALA A 84 9.62 2.46 -3.05
N ARG A 85 8.97 2.42 -4.21
CA ARG A 85 8.59 1.18 -4.92
C ARG A 85 9.81 0.37 -5.35
N SER A 86 10.89 1.02 -5.79
CA SER A 86 12.14 0.34 -6.14
C SER A 86 12.78 -0.35 -4.93
N ILE A 87 12.85 0.36 -3.80
CA ILE A 87 13.39 -0.15 -2.54
C ILE A 87 12.54 -1.33 -2.06
N TYR A 88 11.21 -1.23 -2.16
CA TYR A 88 10.30 -2.32 -1.84
C TYR A 88 10.59 -3.61 -2.62
N TYR A 89 10.59 -3.59 -3.97
CA TYR A 89 10.85 -4.83 -4.71
C TYR A 89 12.25 -5.37 -4.50
N LYS A 90 13.23 -4.48 -4.33
CA LYS A 90 14.62 -4.90 -4.20
C LYS A 90 14.89 -5.54 -2.84
N TYR A 91 14.25 -5.08 -1.77
CA TYR A 91 14.64 -5.48 -0.41
C TYR A 91 13.53 -6.08 0.43
N LEU A 92 12.27 -5.68 0.24
CA LEU A 92 11.16 -6.02 1.14
C LEU A 92 10.20 -7.07 0.58
N TYR A 93 9.89 -7.01 -0.72
CA TYR A 93 8.84 -7.80 -1.35
C TYR A 93 8.92 -9.32 -1.10
N ARG A 94 10.13 -9.89 -1.12
CA ARG A 94 10.34 -11.34 -0.85
C ARG A 94 10.74 -11.65 0.58
N SER A 95 11.00 -10.63 1.37
CA SER A 95 11.61 -10.77 2.68
C SER A 95 10.62 -10.51 3.80
N THR A 96 9.48 -9.89 3.51
CA THR A 96 8.52 -9.38 4.50
C THR A 96 7.10 -9.54 3.99
N GLU A 97 6.13 -9.54 4.89
CA GLU A 97 4.70 -9.51 4.55
C GLU A 97 4.16 -8.09 4.25
N LEU A 98 5.06 -7.12 4.13
CA LEU A 98 4.67 -5.77 3.72
C LEU A 98 4.24 -5.77 2.26
N THR A 99 3.32 -4.87 1.91
CA THR A 99 2.76 -4.77 0.56
C THR A 99 3.19 -3.49 -0.14
N SER A 100 3.02 -3.42 -1.46
CA SER A 100 3.21 -2.18 -2.20
C SER A 100 2.27 -1.06 -1.72
N TYR A 101 1.13 -1.43 -1.11
CA TYR A 101 0.22 -0.50 -0.44
C TYR A 101 0.83 0.19 0.79
N THR A 102 1.60 -0.53 1.60
CA THR A 102 2.25 0.09 2.78
C THR A 102 3.26 1.14 2.34
N VAL A 103 3.99 0.85 1.27
CA VAL A 103 4.99 1.74 0.65
C VAL A 103 4.33 2.99 0.09
N LYS A 104 3.20 2.81 -0.61
CA LYS A 104 2.40 3.91 -1.13
C LYS A 104 1.88 4.79 0.00
N THR A 105 1.37 4.18 1.07
CA THR A 105 0.82 4.91 2.22
C THR A 105 1.89 5.77 2.90
N THR A 106 3.09 5.23 3.15
CA THR A 106 4.17 6.02 3.75
C THR A 106 4.71 7.10 2.83
N ALA A 107 4.79 6.86 1.52
CA ALA A 107 5.14 7.89 0.54
C ALA A 107 4.05 8.98 0.43
N LEU A 108 2.77 8.63 0.63
CA LEU A 108 1.69 9.61 0.67
C LEU A 108 1.85 10.54 1.88
N TRP A 109 2.08 9.96 3.07
CA TRP A 109 2.32 10.70 4.31
C TRP A 109 3.57 11.57 4.25
N MET A 110 4.70 11.03 3.78
CA MET A 110 5.94 11.78 3.70
C MET A 110 5.80 13.05 2.83
N CYS A 111 5.09 12.96 1.70
CA CYS A 111 4.79 14.12 0.86
C CYS A 111 3.83 15.13 1.49
N GLU A 112 3.07 14.74 2.51
CA GLU A 112 2.18 15.65 3.23
C GLU A 112 2.89 16.28 4.44
N THR A 113 3.73 15.51 5.12
CA THR A 113 4.50 15.96 6.29
C THR A 113 5.66 16.88 5.91
N PHE A 114 6.30 16.62 4.77
CA PHE A 114 7.49 17.37 4.35
C PHE A 114 7.29 18.00 2.97
N GLU A 115 7.69 19.26 2.84
CA GLU A 115 7.85 19.87 1.54
C GLU A 115 9.06 19.25 0.84
N ILE A 116 8.81 18.51 -0.24
CA ILE A 116 9.87 17.91 -1.03
C ILE A 116 10.41 18.96 -2.00
N ASP A 117 11.55 19.56 -1.61
CA ASP A 117 12.32 20.49 -2.44
C ASP A 117 12.79 19.80 -3.73
N GLU A 118 12.60 20.48 -4.86
CA GLU A 118 12.98 20.01 -6.20
C GLU A 118 14.48 19.75 -6.35
N LYS A 119 15.33 20.37 -5.51
CA LYS A 119 16.79 20.21 -5.53
C LYS A 119 17.28 18.96 -4.80
N VAL A 120 16.42 18.29 -4.05
CA VAL A 120 16.79 17.08 -3.29
C VAL A 120 17.18 15.97 -4.26
N SER A 121 18.32 15.33 -4.02
CA SER A 121 18.81 14.23 -4.84
C SER A 121 17.95 12.98 -4.67
N ASN A 122 18.05 12.03 -5.61
CA ASN A 122 17.36 10.75 -5.47
C ASN A 122 17.84 9.98 -4.23
N ASP A 123 19.14 10.02 -3.94
CA ASP A 123 19.74 9.33 -2.79
C ASP A 123 19.21 9.94 -1.48
N GLU A 124 19.18 11.27 -1.38
CA GLU A 124 18.66 11.95 -0.20
C GLU A 124 17.16 11.65 0.00
N LEU A 125 16.38 11.58 -1.08
CA LEU A 125 14.97 11.16 -0.98
C LEU A 125 14.80 9.72 -0.54
N ALA A 126 15.66 8.82 -1.03
CA ALA A 126 15.65 7.44 -0.59
C ALA A 126 15.94 7.34 0.90
N TYR A 127 16.99 8.02 1.38
CA TYR A 127 17.32 8.01 2.81
C TYR A 127 16.21 8.59 3.66
N LYS A 128 15.64 9.74 3.27
CA LYS A 128 14.53 10.35 4.00
C LYS A 128 13.30 9.44 4.03
N TRP A 129 13.01 8.73 2.94
CA TRP A 129 11.90 7.77 2.92
C TRP A 129 12.16 6.54 3.77
N ILE A 130 13.38 5.98 3.70
CA ILE A 130 13.76 4.82 4.52
C ILE A 130 13.68 5.20 6.00
N ASP A 131 14.25 6.33 6.40
CA ASP A 131 14.18 6.84 7.77
C ASP A 131 12.72 7.04 8.23
N PHE A 132 11.89 7.66 7.38
CA PHE A 132 10.47 7.82 7.64
C PHE A 132 9.74 6.49 7.85
N MET A 133 10.05 5.48 7.02
CA MET A 133 9.49 4.14 7.13
C MET A 133 9.98 3.41 8.38
N CYS A 134 11.26 3.55 8.75
CA CYS A 134 11.85 2.96 9.96
C CYS A 134 11.17 3.49 11.22
N ASN A 135 11.02 4.82 11.36
CA ASN A 135 10.33 5.45 12.49
C ASN A 135 8.91 4.88 12.68
N HIS A 136 8.22 4.71 11.57
CA HIS A 136 6.92 4.09 11.50
C HIS A 136 7.00 2.63 12.01
N LEU A 137 7.80 1.77 11.38
CA LEU A 137 7.95 0.36 11.78
C LEU A 137 8.30 0.18 13.27
N GLU A 138 9.19 1.02 13.79
CA GLU A 138 9.57 1.04 15.20
C GLU A 138 8.37 1.28 16.12
N MET A 139 7.50 2.22 15.78
CA MET A 139 6.29 2.51 16.54
C MET A 139 5.25 1.37 16.46
N GLY A 140 5.30 0.50 15.45
CA GLY A 140 4.25 -0.49 15.21
C GLY A 140 2.89 0.14 14.87
N TYR A 141 2.87 1.44 14.58
CA TYR A 141 1.75 2.18 14.03
C TYR A 141 2.09 3.01 12.76
N CYS A 142 1.34 2.81 11.67
CA CYS A 142 1.22 3.78 10.57
C CYS A 142 -0.25 3.94 10.19
N PRO A 143 -0.79 5.17 10.28
CA PRO A 143 -2.17 5.41 9.94
C PRO A 143 -2.39 5.21 8.44
N HIS A 144 -3.53 4.66 8.07
CA HIS A 144 -3.97 4.63 6.68
C HIS A 144 -4.20 6.07 6.21
N TYR A 145 -3.71 6.41 5.01
CA TYR A 145 -3.67 7.80 4.56
C TYR A 145 -5.05 8.48 4.54
N PHE A 146 -6.09 7.75 4.17
CA PHE A 146 -7.46 8.26 4.10
C PHE A 146 -8.28 8.06 5.39
N VAL A 147 -7.87 7.15 6.27
CA VAL A 147 -8.63 6.71 7.45
C VAL A 147 -7.66 6.65 8.63
N GLU A 148 -7.44 7.79 9.28
CA GLU A 148 -6.32 7.97 10.23
C GLU A 148 -6.35 6.98 11.42
N ASN A 149 -7.52 6.51 11.80
CA ASN A 149 -7.70 5.58 12.91
C ASN A 149 -7.48 4.10 12.53
N LEU A 150 -7.16 3.82 11.26
CA LEU A 150 -6.85 2.48 10.78
C LEU A 150 -5.33 2.32 10.69
N ASN A 151 -4.75 1.44 11.51
CA ASN A 151 -3.32 1.11 11.40
C ASN A 151 -3.10 0.12 10.26
N ILE A 152 -2.24 0.45 9.29
CA ILE A 152 -1.96 -0.43 8.15
C ILE A 152 -1.18 -1.69 8.54
N TRP A 153 -0.61 -1.76 9.74
CA TRP A 153 0.06 -2.96 10.26
C TRP A 153 -0.73 -3.71 11.34
N GLN A 154 -2.02 -3.40 11.51
CA GLN A 154 -2.84 -4.01 12.57
C GLN A 154 -2.91 -5.54 12.51
N HIS A 155 -2.57 -6.15 11.37
CA HIS A 155 -2.57 -7.59 11.15
C HIS A 155 -1.17 -8.18 10.93
N HIS A 156 -0.11 -7.37 11.07
CA HIS A 156 1.26 -7.84 10.95
C HIS A 156 1.79 -8.20 12.32
N GLU A 157 2.45 -9.34 12.41
CA GLU A 157 3.17 -9.71 13.62
C GLU A 157 4.35 -8.77 13.85
N ARG A 158 4.70 -8.54 15.12
CA ARG A 158 5.79 -7.62 15.45
C ARG A 158 7.13 -8.10 14.89
N GLU A 159 7.32 -9.41 14.78
CA GLU A 159 8.51 -10.02 14.19
C GLU A 159 8.69 -9.62 12.71
N ASP A 160 7.62 -9.61 11.92
CA ASP A 160 7.68 -9.20 10.51
C ASP A 160 8.02 -7.72 10.35
N LEU A 161 7.46 -6.87 11.22
CA LEU A 161 7.78 -5.44 11.25
C LEU A 161 9.25 -5.20 11.62
N ASN A 162 9.77 -5.93 12.62
CA ASN A 162 11.17 -5.85 13.02
C ASN A 162 12.11 -6.34 11.89
N LYS A 163 11.73 -7.40 11.18
CA LYS A 163 12.49 -7.89 10.02
C LYS A 163 12.58 -6.84 8.91
N ALA A 164 11.48 -6.17 8.60
CA ALA A 164 11.47 -5.06 7.64
C ALA A 164 12.36 -3.89 8.12
N LEU A 165 12.29 -3.56 9.41
CA LEU A 165 13.08 -2.51 10.03
C LEU A 165 14.58 -2.80 9.93
N ASP A 166 15.01 -4.01 10.27
CA ASP A 166 16.42 -4.42 10.23
C ASP A 166 16.98 -4.37 8.81
N ILE A 167 16.20 -4.85 7.82
CA ILE A 167 16.56 -4.75 6.40
C ILE A 167 16.78 -3.30 6.00
N LEU A 168 15.85 -2.40 6.34
CA LEU A 168 15.91 -1.00 5.96
C LEU A 168 17.05 -0.24 6.65
N ARG A 169 17.25 -0.43 7.96
CA ARG A 169 18.36 0.18 8.72
C ARG A 169 19.72 -0.21 8.15
N SER A 170 19.90 -1.48 7.76
CA SER A 170 21.14 -1.93 7.11
C SER A 170 21.47 -1.17 5.82
N LYS A 171 20.48 -0.52 5.17
CA LYS A 171 20.67 0.27 3.95
C LYS A 171 20.98 1.74 4.22
N ILE A 172 20.58 2.27 5.38
CA ILE A 172 20.99 3.61 5.82
C ILE A 172 22.49 3.60 6.16
N ASP A 173 22.92 2.60 6.92
CA ASP A 173 24.28 2.56 7.50
C ASP A 173 25.39 2.33 6.46
N LEU A 174 25.06 1.72 5.31
CA LEU A 174 26.06 1.34 4.31
C LEU A 174 26.34 2.40 3.24
N ASN A 175 25.68 3.56 3.29
CA ASN A 175 25.75 4.58 2.25
C ASN A 175 25.64 3.94 0.85
N ASP A 176 24.71 2.99 0.72
CA ASP A 176 24.68 1.99 -0.34
C ASP A 176 24.35 2.67 -1.68
N ARG A 177 25.39 2.90 -2.50
CA ARG A 177 25.27 3.47 -3.85
C ARG A 177 24.42 2.63 -4.81
N THR A 178 23.91 1.47 -4.37
CA THR A 178 23.02 0.61 -5.16
C THR A 178 21.54 0.87 -4.92
N ILE A 179 21.14 1.85 -4.10
CA ILE A 179 19.74 2.29 -4.05
C ILE A 179 19.31 2.62 -5.49
N PRO A 180 18.25 1.97 -6.03
CA PRO A 180 17.85 2.19 -7.40
C PRO A 180 17.24 3.58 -7.52
N THR A 181 18.07 4.53 -7.91
CA THR A 181 17.67 5.93 -8.07
C THR A 181 17.49 6.34 -9.52
N ASN A 182 17.89 5.49 -10.47
CA ASN A 182 18.14 5.90 -11.85
C ASN A 182 16.94 5.85 -12.82
N ASP A 183 15.71 5.57 -12.38
CA ASP A 183 14.60 5.48 -13.34
C ASP A 183 13.24 5.94 -12.82
N CYS A 184 13.13 7.22 -12.41
CA CYS A 184 11.82 7.82 -12.13
C CYS A 184 10.85 7.71 -13.34
N SER A 185 11.38 7.65 -14.57
CA SER A 185 10.61 7.63 -15.82
C SER A 185 9.75 6.39 -16.04
N ARG A 186 10.16 5.22 -15.54
CA ARG A 186 9.36 3.99 -15.66
C ARG A 186 8.18 3.91 -14.70
N TYR A 187 8.12 4.77 -13.69
CA TYR A 187 7.09 4.76 -12.65
C TYR A 187 5.87 5.64 -12.97
N PHE A 188 5.87 6.32 -14.12
CA PHE A 188 4.72 7.11 -14.61
C PHE A 188 3.58 6.25 -15.17
N ASP A 189 3.77 4.94 -15.28
CA ASP A 189 2.79 4.01 -15.82
C ASP A 189 1.79 3.59 -14.72
N ILE A 190 1.09 4.60 -14.18
CA ILE A 190 0.04 4.45 -13.16
C ILE A 190 -1.24 3.99 -13.87
N SER A 191 -1.25 2.78 -14.42
CA SER A 191 -2.52 2.15 -14.78
C SER A 191 -3.16 1.64 -13.49
N PRO A 192 -4.42 2.03 -13.18
CA PRO A 192 -5.15 1.58 -11.98
C PRO A 192 -5.17 0.05 -11.79
N LEU A 193 -4.99 -0.69 -12.89
CA LEU A 193 -5.02 -2.14 -12.94
C LEU A 193 -3.76 -2.79 -12.34
N LYS A 194 -2.56 -2.20 -12.53
CA LYS A 194 -1.30 -2.76 -11.99
C LYS A 194 -1.17 -2.64 -10.46
N LEU A 195 -1.99 -1.80 -9.83
CA LEU A 195 -1.99 -1.59 -8.39
C LEU A 195 -2.83 -2.64 -7.63
N LEU A 196 -3.73 -3.34 -8.33
CA LEU A 196 -4.51 -4.46 -7.78
C LEU A 196 -3.78 -5.80 -8.02
N ASP A 197 -3.06 -5.90 -9.15
CA ASP A 197 -2.32 -7.10 -9.57
C ASP A 197 -1.37 -7.66 -8.48
N GLU A 198 -0.78 -6.82 -7.62
CA GLU A 198 0.21 -7.23 -6.61
C GLU A 198 -0.34 -7.43 -5.19
N GLU A 199 -1.60 -7.05 -4.93
CA GLU A 199 -2.23 -7.28 -3.62
C GLU A 199 -2.88 -8.67 -3.51
N GLN A 200 -3.09 -9.37 -4.64
CA GLN A 200 -3.85 -10.63 -4.68
C GLN A 200 -2.99 -11.86 -5.04
N SER A 201 -1.98 -11.77 -5.91
CA SER A 201 -1.36 -12.98 -6.48
C SER A 201 -0.58 -13.85 -5.50
N ASP A 202 0.19 -13.27 -4.58
CA ASP A 202 1.27 -14.06 -3.93
C ASP A 202 0.82 -14.80 -2.66
N SER A 203 -0.28 -14.37 -2.02
CA SER A 203 -0.88 -15.12 -0.91
C SER A 203 -1.96 -16.11 -1.38
N GLU A 204 -2.56 -15.86 -2.55
CA GLU A 204 -3.65 -16.69 -3.09
C GLU A 204 -3.11 -17.93 -3.78
N GLU A 205 -2.00 -17.88 -4.54
CA GLU A 205 -1.45 -19.07 -5.23
C GLU A 205 -1.02 -20.18 -4.25
N GLN A 206 -0.35 -19.82 -3.15
CA GLN A 206 0.08 -20.79 -2.13
C GLN A 206 -1.10 -21.35 -1.32
N THR A 207 -2.14 -20.55 -1.11
CA THR A 207 -3.36 -20.98 -0.41
C THR A 207 -4.23 -21.87 -1.30
N ILE A 208 -4.35 -21.57 -2.60
CA ILE A 208 -5.10 -22.37 -3.58
C ILE A 208 -4.40 -23.71 -3.83
N GLU A 209 -3.07 -23.74 -3.95
CA GLU A 209 -2.34 -24.99 -4.14
C GLU A 209 -2.46 -25.92 -2.91
N ASN A 210 -2.47 -25.36 -1.70
CA ASN A 210 -2.66 -26.12 -0.47
C ASN A 210 -4.10 -26.62 -0.32
N LEU A 211 -5.11 -25.79 -0.63
CA LEU A 211 -6.53 -26.20 -0.60
C LEU A 211 -6.86 -27.25 -1.66
N SER A 212 -6.26 -27.17 -2.85
CA SER A 212 -6.44 -28.18 -3.90
C SER A 212 -5.86 -29.54 -3.50
N LYS A 213 -4.74 -29.56 -2.77
CA LYS A 213 -4.13 -30.80 -2.25
C LYS A 213 -4.98 -31.42 -1.15
N THR A 214 -5.50 -30.61 -0.22
CA THR A 214 -6.38 -31.10 0.85
C THR A 214 -7.69 -31.65 0.29
N PHE A 215 -8.30 -30.98 -0.69
CA PHE A 215 -9.53 -31.45 -1.33
C PHE A 215 -9.35 -32.78 -2.08
N ASP A 216 -8.22 -32.96 -2.76
CA ASP A 216 -7.90 -34.21 -3.46
C ASP A 216 -7.65 -35.39 -2.49
N GLU A 217 -7.12 -35.12 -1.29
CA GLU A 217 -6.91 -36.13 -0.25
C GLU A 217 -8.24 -36.54 0.40
N ASP A 218 -9.08 -35.57 0.78
CA ASP A 218 -10.40 -35.81 1.35
C ASP A 218 -11.33 -36.54 0.38
N TYR A 219 -11.28 -36.21 -0.92
CA TYR A 219 -12.06 -36.87 -1.95
C TYR A 219 -11.63 -38.33 -2.18
N LYS A 220 -10.32 -38.61 -2.11
CA LYS A 220 -9.78 -39.98 -2.21
C LYS A 220 -10.12 -40.81 -0.99
N GLU A 221 -10.24 -40.21 0.18
CA GLU A 221 -10.65 -40.89 1.41
C GLU A 221 -12.15 -41.19 1.43
N PHE A 222 -12.98 -40.28 0.94
CA PHE A 222 -14.42 -40.49 0.75
C PHE A 222 -14.74 -41.63 -0.24
N GLN A 223 -13.95 -41.80 -1.31
CA GLN A 223 -14.15 -42.90 -2.26
C GLN A 223 -13.70 -44.28 -1.75
N ARG A 224 -13.06 -44.37 -0.58
CA ARG A 224 -12.58 -45.63 0.03
C ARG A 224 -13.49 -46.18 1.13
N GLN A 225 -14.57 -45.46 1.48
CA GLN A 225 -15.60 -45.89 2.44
C GLN A 225 -16.82 -46.43 1.68
#